data_AF-A0A9P3LMH2-F1
#
_entry.id   AF-A0A9P3LMH2-F1
#
_cell.length_a   1.000
_cell.length_b   1.000
_cell.length_c   1.000
_cell.angle_alpha   90.00
_cell.angle_beta   90.00
_cell.angle_gamma   90.00
#
_symmetry.space_group_name_H-M   'P 1'
#
loop_
_entity.id
_entity.type
_entity.pdbx_description
1 polymer ?
#
loop_
_entity_poly.entity_id
_entity_poly.type
_entity_poly.pdbx_seq_one_letter_code
_entity_poly.pdbx_strand_id
1 'polypeptide(L)'
;MTVYYTMTFLLLAAEMSTFCVLVAPLPYVVRKRLLHFLSESPLVAKLAYGLKIAFIFVAILFVDALQRMWRVTAEVDLARNQGGTMQDARAETNFAARKFYAQRNTYLTGFCLFLSLVLTRTFYILLDLIHTQEEYAKLKQDTAKSSRDSIAAGDQTKQIAELKQKLAAAEQKSRDYDILKKQAAQNQAEYDRLATEFNAKTGAVSDKRKD
;
A
#
# COMPACT_ATOMS: atom_id res chain seq x y z
N MET A 1 12.07 26.96 39.58
CA MET A 1 12.52 25.97 38.58
C MET A 1 11.49 24.89 38.26
N THR A 2 10.49 24.63 39.10
CA THR A 2 9.58 23.48 38.94
C THR A 2 8.54 23.65 37.83
N VAL A 3 7.85 24.79 37.73
CA VAL A 3 6.69 24.94 36.82
C VAL A 3 7.02 24.73 35.35
N TYR A 4 8.10 25.34 34.84
CA TYR A 4 8.52 25.18 33.42
C TYR A 4 8.87 23.73 33.08
N TYR A 5 9.62 23.04 33.95
CA TYR A 5 10.02 21.65 33.69
C TYR A 5 8.87 20.66 33.92
N THR A 6 7.91 20.98 34.79
CA THR A 6 6.66 20.22 34.91
C THR A 6 5.80 20.41 33.66
N MET A 7 5.74 21.61 33.08
CA MET A 7 5.01 21.86 31.84
C MET A 7 5.62 21.12 30.65
N THR A 8 6.95 21.12 30.51
CA THR A 8 7.63 20.31 29.46
C THR A 8 7.47 18.82 29.69
N PHE A 9 7.47 18.36 30.95
CA PHE A 9 7.19 16.97 31.26
C PHE A 9 5.76 16.56 30.87
N LEU A 10 4.76 17.39 31.17
CA LEU A 10 3.38 17.14 30.76
C LEU A 10 3.23 17.15 29.24
N LEU A 11 3.93 18.06 28.56
CA LEU A 11 3.96 18.10 27.09
C LEU A 11 4.57 16.80 26.54
N LEU A 12 5.72 16.37 27.07
CA LEU A 12 6.37 15.11 26.69
C LEU A 12 5.44 13.90 26.94
N ALA A 13 4.75 13.85 28.09
CA ALA A 13 3.82 12.77 28.40
C ALA A 13 2.62 12.74 27.43
N ALA A 14 2.11 13.90 27.04
CA ALA A 14 1.06 14.03 26.04
C ALA A 14 1.54 13.60 24.65
N GLU A 15 2.75 14.00 24.25
CA GLU A 15 3.35 13.59 22.99
C GLU A 15 3.63 12.07 22.96
N MET A 16 4.15 11.49 24.03
CA MET A 16 4.32 10.02 24.16
C MET A 16 2.99 9.29 24.04
N SER A 17 1.96 9.77 24.74
CA SER A 17 0.62 9.16 24.69
C SER A 17 0.06 9.20 23.27
N THR A 18 0.18 10.35 22.62
CA THR A 18 -0.25 10.55 21.22
C THR A 18 0.53 9.65 20.27
N PHE A 19 1.85 9.56 20.44
CA PHE A 19 2.71 8.71 19.64
C PHE A 19 2.37 7.23 19.81
N CYS A 20 2.15 6.76 21.04
CA CYS A 20 1.73 5.39 21.31
C CYS A 20 0.37 5.08 20.66
N VAL A 21 -0.60 5.98 20.74
CA VAL A 21 -1.91 5.81 20.08
C VAL A 21 -1.76 5.76 18.55
N LEU A 22 -0.89 6.60 17.98
CA LEU A 22 -0.69 6.70 16.54
C LEU A 22 0.09 5.50 15.95
N VAL A 23 1.06 4.98 16.71
CA VAL A 23 1.92 3.84 16.30
C VAL A 23 1.32 2.49 16.66
N ALA A 24 0.39 2.44 17.63
CA ALA A 24 -0.28 1.20 18.01
C ALA A 24 -0.79 0.47 16.75
N PRO A 25 -0.59 -0.85 16.65
CA PRO A 25 -1.07 -1.65 15.53
C PRO A 25 -2.60 -1.76 15.61
N LEU A 26 -3.29 -0.68 15.22
CA LEU A 26 -4.74 -0.63 15.17
C LEU A 26 -5.23 -1.34 13.90
N PRO A 27 -6.30 -2.14 14.00
CA PRO A 27 -6.90 -2.78 12.83
C PRO A 27 -7.34 -1.71 11.82
N TYR A 28 -7.15 -2.02 10.52
CA TYR A 28 -7.28 -1.09 9.39
C TYR A 28 -8.58 -0.26 9.43
N VAL A 29 -9.70 -0.86 9.82
CA VAL A 29 -11.00 -0.19 9.91
C VAL A 29 -11.03 0.90 10.99
N VAL A 30 -10.42 0.64 12.15
CA VAL A 30 -10.36 1.59 13.27
C VAL A 30 -9.40 2.73 12.94
N ARG A 31 -8.24 2.41 12.37
CA ARG A 31 -7.27 3.41 11.89
C ARG A 31 -7.92 4.32 10.86
N LYS A 32 -8.57 3.74 9.84
CA LYS A 32 -9.30 4.50 8.82
C LYS A 32 -10.36 5.40 9.43
N ARG A 33 -11.18 4.89 10.37
CA ARG A 33 -12.25 5.70 10.99
C ARG A 33 -11.71 6.84 11.85
N LEU A 34 -10.68 6.59 12.66
CA LEU A 34 -10.03 7.61 13.48
C LEU A 34 -9.42 8.71 12.61
N LEU A 35 -8.76 8.33 11.51
CA LEU A 35 -8.00 9.27 10.68
C LEU A 35 -8.84 9.95 9.62
N HIS A 36 -9.90 9.31 9.13
CA HIS A 36 -10.93 9.97 8.32
C HIS A 36 -11.68 10.98 9.18
N PHE A 37 -12.04 10.65 10.43
CA PHE A 37 -12.63 11.61 11.36
C PHE A 37 -11.68 12.77 11.67
N LEU A 38 -10.38 12.49 11.77
CA LEU A 38 -9.36 13.53 11.89
C LEU A 38 -9.26 14.36 10.59
N SER A 39 -9.16 13.73 9.42
CA SER A 39 -8.82 14.38 8.13
C SER A 39 -9.99 15.13 7.49
N GLU A 40 -11.21 14.63 7.64
CA GLU A 40 -12.44 15.28 7.16
C GLU A 40 -12.80 16.48 8.05
N SER A 41 -12.34 16.48 9.30
CA SER A 41 -12.47 17.62 10.17
C SER A 41 -11.43 18.70 9.83
N PRO A 42 -11.79 20.00 9.78
CA PRO A 42 -10.84 21.11 9.70
C PRO A 42 -9.82 21.11 10.87
N LEU A 43 -10.01 20.21 11.84
CA LEU A 43 -9.06 19.88 12.87
C LEU A 43 -7.70 19.42 12.34
N VAL A 44 -7.56 18.60 11.28
CA VAL A 44 -6.21 18.12 10.87
C VAL A 44 -5.30 19.24 10.36
N ALA A 45 -5.84 20.20 9.60
CA ALA A 45 -5.06 21.37 9.21
C ALA A 45 -4.63 22.18 10.45
N LYS A 46 -5.55 22.35 11.42
CA LYS A 46 -5.26 23.02 12.70
C LYS A 46 -4.31 22.22 13.60
N LEU A 47 -4.35 20.89 13.55
CA LEU A 47 -3.50 19.97 14.31
C LEU A 47 -2.09 19.96 13.76
N ALA A 48 -1.94 19.92 12.43
CA ALA A 48 -0.65 20.08 11.77
C ALA A 48 -0.04 21.47 12.06
N TYR A 49 -0.87 22.52 12.07
CA TYR A 49 -0.43 23.86 12.45
C TYR A 49 -0.04 23.93 13.94
N GLY A 50 -0.84 23.31 14.82
CA GLY A 50 -0.59 23.20 16.25
C GLY A 50 0.68 22.42 16.57
N LEU A 51 0.94 21.32 15.86
CA LEU A 51 2.18 20.54 15.96
C LEU A 51 3.39 21.35 15.51
N LYS A 52 3.28 22.14 14.43
CA LYS A 52 4.35 23.06 14.01
C LYS A 52 4.64 24.15 15.05
N ILE A 53 3.61 24.74 15.64
CA ILE A 53 3.76 25.74 16.71
C ILE A 53 4.39 25.10 17.95
N ALA A 54 3.91 23.92 18.36
CA ALA A 54 4.46 23.16 19.48
C ALA A 54 5.94 22.82 19.24
N PHE A 55 6.32 22.43 18.02
CA PHE A 55 7.70 22.17 17.65
C PHE A 55 8.60 23.40 17.82
N ILE A 56 8.16 24.58 17.36
CA ILE A 56 8.90 25.83 17.54
C ILE A 56 9.05 26.14 19.03
N PHE A 57 7.98 25.97 19.81
CA PHE A 57 8.00 26.23 21.25
C PHE A 57 8.96 25.28 21.99
N VAL A 58 8.92 23.99 21.70
CA VAL A 58 9.84 22.98 22.25
C VAL A 58 11.28 23.25 21.83
N ALA A 59 11.52 23.67 20.58
CA ALA A 59 12.83 24.06 20.09
C ALA A 59 13.39 25.27 20.85
N ILE A 60 12.58 26.30 21.10
CA ILE A 60 12.99 27.46 21.92
C ILE A 60 13.33 27.01 23.35
N LEU A 61 12.50 26.18 23.97
CA LEU A 61 12.76 25.66 25.31
C LEU A 61 14.01 24.77 25.37
N PHE A 62 14.30 24.02 24.31
CA PHE A 62 15.52 23.25 24.19
C PHE A 62 16.76 24.14 24.11
N VAL A 63 16.71 25.22 23.31
CA VAL A 63 17.80 26.19 23.23
C VAL A 63 18.01 26.91 24.57
N ASP A 64 16.94 27.32 25.26
CA ASP A 64 17.04 27.90 26.62
C ASP A 64 17.68 26.91 27.60
N ALA A 65 17.25 25.64 27.58
CA ALA A 65 17.82 24.60 28.44
C ALA A 65 19.30 24.33 28.12
N LEU A 66 19.70 24.34 26.85
CA LEU A 66 21.10 24.22 26.43
C LEU A 66 21.95 25.41 26.90
N GLN A 67 21.48 26.64 26.68
CA GLN A 67 22.18 27.84 27.12
C GLN A 67 22.38 27.85 28.63
N ARG A 68 21.32 27.48 29.38
CA ARG A 68 21.41 27.35 30.84
C ARG A 68 22.37 26.25 31.26
N MET A 69 22.36 25.09 30.59
CA MET A 69 23.28 23.99 30.89
C MET A 69 24.73 24.39 30.64
N TRP A 70 25.02 25.06 29.53
CA TRP A 70 26.36 25.55 29.22
C TRP A 70 26.82 26.59 30.23
N ARG A 71 25.96 27.55 30.59
CA ARG A 71 26.26 28.53 31.63
C ARG A 71 26.56 27.88 32.97
N VAL A 72 25.70 26.98 33.45
CA VAL A 72 25.91 26.27 34.73
C VAL A 72 27.16 25.40 34.69
N THR A 73 27.44 24.76 33.56
CA THR A 73 28.66 23.94 33.40
C THR A 73 29.91 24.81 33.44
N ALA A 74 29.91 25.96 32.76
CA ALA A 74 31.02 26.92 32.79
C ALA A 74 31.23 27.52 34.19
N GLU A 75 30.15 27.87 34.91
CA GLU A 75 30.21 28.35 36.30
C GLU A 75 30.83 27.29 37.24
N VAL A 76 30.47 26.00 37.06
CA VAL A 76 31.04 24.89 37.84
C VAL A 76 32.50 24.63 37.48
N ASP A 77 32.87 24.66 36.21
CA ASP A 77 34.24 24.41 35.76
C ASP A 77 35.19 25.56 36.15
N LEU A 78 34.72 26.82 36.11
CA LEU A 78 35.47 27.99 36.60
C LEU A 78 35.67 27.93 38.12
N ALA A 79 34.62 27.57 38.88
CA ALA A 79 34.73 27.38 40.33
C ALA A 79 35.71 26.27 40.70
N ARG A 80 35.82 25.23 39.85
CA ARG A 80 36.78 24.14 40.03
C ARG A 80 38.22 24.53 39.67
N ASN A 81 38.42 25.39 38.65
CA ASN A 81 39.73 25.80 38.16
C ASN A 81 40.34 27.02 38.89
N GLN A 82 39.53 27.88 39.53
CA GLN A 82 40.00 29.08 40.25
C GLN A 82 40.60 28.81 41.64
N GLY A 83 41.08 27.60 41.93
CA GLY A 83 42.13 27.32 42.95
C GLY A 83 41.87 27.69 44.42
N GLY A 84 40.75 28.31 44.77
CA GLY A 84 40.38 28.59 46.15
C GLY A 84 39.66 27.38 46.70
N THR A 85 40.35 26.61 47.55
CA THR A 85 39.79 25.67 48.53
C THR A 85 38.27 25.59 48.48
N MET A 86 37.75 24.57 47.79
CA MET A 86 36.38 24.11 47.97
C MET A 86 36.31 23.43 49.34
N GLN A 87 36.49 24.24 50.39
CA GLN A 87 36.70 23.81 51.77
C GLN A 87 35.40 23.35 52.44
N ASP A 88 34.28 23.46 51.72
CA ASP A 88 32.96 23.06 52.19
C ASP A 88 32.40 21.99 51.24
N ALA A 89 32.38 20.74 51.70
CA ALA A 89 31.74 19.63 51.00
C ALA A 89 30.25 19.93 50.65
N ARG A 90 29.64 20.87 51.37
CA ARG A 90 28.29 21.39 51.07
C ARG A 90 28.25 22.25 49.82
N ALA A 91 29.29 23.01 49.50
CA ALA A 91 29.39 23.75 48.25
C ALA A 91 29.58 22.79 47.07
N GLU A 92 30.44 21.78 47.22
CA GLU A 92 30.67 20.74 46.18
C GLU A 92 29.39 20.03 45.80
N THR A 93 28.65 19.56 46.80
CA THR A 93 27.38 18.87 46.61
C THR A 93 26.32 19.77 45.98
N ASN A 94 26.27 21.07 46.32
CA ASN A 94 25.34 22.02 45.70
C ASN A 94 25.65 22.31 44.23
N PHE A 95 26.93 22.48 43.87
CA PHE A 95 27.35 22.70 42.48
C PHE A 95 27.15 21.45 41.61
N ALA A 96 27.50 20.28 42.13
CA ALA A 96 27.23 19.00 41.47
C ALA A 96 25.72 18.82 41.24
N ALA A 97 24.88 19.09 42.25
CA ALA A 97 23.43 19.01 42.12
C ALA A 97 22.89 19.94 41.02
N ARG A 98 23.34 21.21 40.98
CA ARG A 98 22.94 22.16 39.92
C ARG A 98 23.31 21.66 38.52
N LYS A 99 24.48 21.05 38.35
CA LYS A 99 24.90 20.45 37.07
C LYS A 99 24.00 19.28 36.67
N PHE A 100 23.70 18.36 37.59
CA PHE A 100 22.78 17.24 37.33
C PHE A 100 21.37 17.71 36.98
N TYR A 101 20.85 18.73 37.66
CA TYR A 101 19.54 19.30 37.33
C TYR A 101 19.52 19.94 35.94
N ALA A 102 20.56 20.70 35.58
CA ALA A 102 20.66 21.29 34.25
C ALA A 102 20.74 20.21 33.15
N GLN A 103 21.58 19.19 33.33
CA GLN A 103 21.72 18.09 32.38
C GLN A 103 20.42 17.32 32.16
N ARG A 104 19.74 16.89 33.24
CA ARG A 104 18.47 16.17 33.14
C ARG A 104 17.41 16.98 32.40
N ASN A 105 17.34 18.29 32.69
CA ASN A 105 16.35 19.14 32.06
C ASN A 105 16.64 19.37 30.57
N THR A 106 17.90 19.46 30.16
CA THR A 106 18.30 19.48 28.74
C THR A 106 17.98 18.17 28.03
N TYR A 107 18.20 17.02 28.69
CA TYR A 107 17.80 15.73 28.11
C TYR A 107 16.28 15.61 27.98
N LEU A 108 15.52 16.06 29.00
CA LEU A 108 14.07 16.06 28.96
C LEU A 108 13.51 16.87 27.78
N THR A 109 14.00 18.09 27.57
CA THR A 109 13.59 18.93 26.44
C THR A 109 14.12 18.41 25.10
N GLY A 110 15.29 17.78 25.08
CA GLY A 110 15.85 17.13 23.90
C GLY A 110 15.04 15.91 23.44
N PHE A 111 14.62 15.05 24.37
CA PHE A 111 13.74 13.93 24.06
C PHE A 111 12.37 14.39 23.57
N CYS A 112 11.83 15.47 24.16
CA CYS A 112 10.60 16.09 23.69
C CYS A 112 10.73 16.53 22.23
N LEU A 113 11.78 17.29 21.90
CA LEU A 113 12.03 17.75 20.53
C LEU A 113 12.16 16.59 19.54
N PHE A 114 12.92 15.54 19.92
CA PHE A 114 13.06 14.34 19.11
C PHE A 114 11.71 13.66 18.86
N LEU A 115 10.90 13.50 19.91
CA LEU A 115 9.60 12.86 19.84
C LEU A 115 8.61 13.70 19.02
N SER A 116 8.63 15.03 19.12
CA SER A 116 7.85 15.93 18.26
C SER A 116 8.17 15.74 16.77
N LEU A 117 9.45 15.57 16.43
CA LEU A 117 9.90 15.36 15.04
C LEU A 117 9.41 14.00 14.51
N VAL A 118 9.64 12.94 15.29
CA VAL A 118 9.19 11.58 14.94
C VAL A 118 7.67 11.53 14.81
N LEU A 119 6.93 12.15 15.71
CA LEU A 119 5.47 12.23 15.68
C LEU A 119 4.99 12.93 14.40
N THR A 120 5.58 14.08 14.07
CA THR A 120 5.25 14.82 12.84
C THR A 120 5.47 13.96 11.60
N ARG A 121 6.64 13.30 11.48
CA ARG A 121 6.97 12.44 10.35
C ARG A 121 6.02 11.23 10.26
N THR A 122 5.77 10.58 11.38
CA THR A 122 4.88 9.41 11.47
C THR A 122 3.46 9.80 11.05
N PHE A 123 2.95 10.95 11.51
CA PHE A 123 1.63 11.44 11.15
C PHE A 123 1.45 11.62 9.64
N TYR A 124 2.42 12.23 8.96
CA TYR A 124 2.35 12.41 7.50
C TYR A 124 2.45 11.09 6.73
N ILE A 125 3.38 10.20 7.10
CA ILE A 125 3.48 8.87 6.49
C ILE A 125 2.16 8.11 6.64
N LEU A 126 1.52 8.28 7.79
CA LEU A 126 0.32 7.56 8.14
C LEU A 126 -0.91 8.06 7.37
N LEU A 127 -1.00 9.37 7.10
CA LEU A 127 -1.97 9.94 6.17
C LEU A 127 -1.75 9.46 4.74
N ASP A 128 -0.51 9.50 4.27
CA ASP A 128 -0.13 9.10 2.92
C ASP A 128 -0.43 7.61 2.66
N LEU A 129 -0.15 6.75 3.65
CA LEU A 129 -0.51 5.34 3.61
C LEU A 129 -2.02 5.14 3.45
N ILE A 130 -2.85 5.93 4.14
CA ILE A 130 -4.31 5.81 4.05
C ILE A 130 -4.82 6.28 2.70
N HIS A 131 -4.37 7.44 2.20
CA HIS A 131 -4.75 7.93 0.87
C HIS A 131 -4.39 6.91 -0.21
N THR A 132 -3.16 6.37 -0.14
CA THR A 132 -2.70 5.30 -1.03
C THR A 132 -3.64 4.09 -0.93
N GLN A 133 -3.96 3.62 0.27
CA GLN A 133 -4.87 2.48 0.46
C GLN A 133 -6.29 2.76 -0.08
N GLU A 134 -6.80 3.98 0.01
CA GLU A 134 -8.09 4.37 -0.56
C GLU A 134 -8.07 4.40 -2.08
N GLU A 135 -7.03 4.92 -2.70
CA GLU A 135 -6.83 4.87 -4.15
C GLU A 135 -6.75 3.42 -4.62
N TYR A 136 -5.95 2.58 -3.97
CA TYR A 136 -5.87 1.15 -4.29
C TYR A 136 -7.23 0.45 -4.15
N ALA A 137 -8.02 0.78 -3.12
CA ALA A 137 -9.36 0.21 -2.94
C ALA A 137 -10.33 0.66 -4.06
N LYS A 138 -10.29 1.94 -4.45
CA LYS A 138 -11.07 2.49 -5.57
C LYS A 138 -10.68 1.83 -6.89
N LEU A 139 -9.38 1.79 -7.22
CA LEU A 139 -8.87 1.13 -8.42
C LEU A 139 -9.28 -0.35 -8.47
N LYS A 140 -9.20 -1.08 -7.35
CA LYS A 140 -9.64 -2.47 -7.29
C LYS A 140 -11.14 -2.60 -7.52
N GLN A 141 -11.95 -1.71 -6.96
CA GLN A 141 -13.39 -1.71 -7.17
C GLN A 141 -13.76 -1.35 -8.61
N ASP A 142 -13.09 -0.37 -9.21
CA ASP A 142 -13.31 0.06 -10.60
C ASP A 142 -12.84 -1.02 -11.58
N THR A 143 -11.71 -1.68 -11.30
CA THR A 143 -11.28 -2.87 -12.05
C THR A 143 -12.28 -4.00 -11.93
N ALA A 144 -12.82 -4.27 -10.74
CA ALA A 144 -13.84 -5.30 -10.52
C ALA A 144 -15.18 -4.96 -11.20
N LYS A 145 -15.57 -3.68 -11.22
CA LYS A 145 -16.76 -3.20 -11.94
C LYS A 145 -16.55 -3.27 -13.45
N SER A 146 -15.41 -2.82 -13.97
CA SER A 146 -15.06 -2.91 -15.39
C SER A 146 -14.96 -4.37 -15.87
N SER A 147 -14.42 -5.26 -15.04
CA SER A 147 -14.41 -6.71 -15.30
C SER A 147 -15.82 -7.31 -15.23
N ARG A 148 -16.68 -6.82 -14.34
CA ARG A 148 -18.08 -7.24 -14.29
C ARG A 148 -18.88 -6.70 -15.46
N ASP A 149 -18.65 -5.46 -15.89
CA ASP A 149 -19.31 -4.86 -17.04
C ASP A 149 -18.82 -5.48 -18.36
N SER A 150 -17.56 -5.90 -18.46
CA SER A 150 -17.10 -6.67 -19.63
C SER A 150 -17.64 -8.10 -19.67
N ILE A 151 -17.96 -8.70 -18.52
CA ILE A 151 -18.62 -10.01 -18.42
C ILE A 151 -20.16 -9.88 -18.58
N ALA A 152 -20.76 -8.79 -18.10
CA ALA A 152 -22.21 -8.55 -18.11
C ALA A 152 -22.71 -7.84 -19.37
N ALA A 153 -21.87 -7.06 -20.07
CA ALA A 153 -22.12 -6.65 -21.43
C ALA A 153 -22.16 -7.93 -22.27
N GLY A 154 -23.35 -8.34 -22.70
CA GLY A 154 -23.68 -9.65 -23.28
C GLY A 154 -22.96 -10.02 -24.58
N ASP A 155 -21.80 -9.46 -24.86
CA ASP A 155 -20.89 -9.83 -25.93
C ASP A 155 -20.38 -11.26 -25.77
N GLN A 156 -19.99 -11.67 -24.55
CA GLN A 156 -19.48 -13.03 -24.35
C GLN A 156 -20.59 -14.08 -24.54
N THR A 157 -21.81 -13.82 -24.06
CA THR A 157 -22.95 -14.73 -24.24
C THR A 157 -23.41 -14.80 -25.70
N LYS A 158 -23.42 -13.66 -26.42
CA LYS A 158 -23.74 -13.63 -27.86
C LYS A 158 -22.66 -14.33 -28.69
N GLN A 159 -21.39 -14.09 -28.40
CA GLN A 159 -20.26 -14.76 -29.05
C GLN A 159 -20.27 -16.27 -28.78
N ILE A 160 -20.58 -16.71 -27.56
CA ILE A 160 -20.73 -18.12 -27.23
C ILE A 160 -21.90 -18.75 -27.99
N ALA A 161 -23.04 -18.05 -28.11
CA ALA A 161 -24.20 -18.54 -28.87
C ALA A 161 -23.89 -18.64 -30.38
N GLU A 162 -23.25 -17.61 -30.95
CA GLU A 162 -22.86 -17.59 -32.36
C GLU A 162 -21.78 -18.65 -32.67
N LEU A 163 -20.79 -18.83 -31.79
CA LEU A 163 -19.78 -19.87 -31.92
C LEU A 163 -20.40 -21.26 -31.84
N LYS A 164 -21.36 -21.51 -30.94
CA LYS A 164 -22.10 -22.78 -30.89
C LYS A 164 -22.89 -23.04 -32.16
N GLN A 165 -23.54 -22.02 -32.73
CA GLN A 165 -24.27 -22.14 -33.97
C GLN A 165 -23.34 -22.44 -35.16
N LYS A 166 -22.17 -21.77 -35.23
CA LYS A 166 -21.15 -22.05 -36.25
C LYS A 166 -20.58 -23.46 -36.11
N LEU A 167 -20.39 -23.95 -34.88
CA LEU A 167 -19.89 -25.30 -34.61
C LEU A 167 -20.91 -26.36 -35.04
N ALA A 168 -22.19 -26.18 -34.73
CA ALA A 168 -23.27 -27.07 -35.19
C ALA A 168 -23.40 -27.08 -36.72
N ALA A 169 -23.29 -25.92 -37.38
CA ALA A 169 -23.32 -25.83 -38.84
C ALA A 169 -22.10 -26.50 -39.51
N ALA A 170 -20.91 -26.40 -38.89
CA ALA A 170 -19.71 -27.08 -39.37
C ALA A 170 -19.81 -28.61 -39.20
N GLU A 171 -20.36 -29.09 -38.08
CA GLU A 171 -20.62 -30.52 -37.88
C GLU A 171 -21.65 -31.08 -38.87
N GLN A 172 -22.72 -30.34 -39.17
CA GLN A 172 -23.69 -30.73 -40.19
C GLN A 172 -23.02 -30.85 -41.56
N LYS A 173 -22.22 -29.86 -41.96
CA LYS A 173 -21.46 -29.93 -43.22
C LYS A 173 -20.51 -31.13 -43.27
N SER A 174 -19.86 -31.48 -42.16
CA SER A 174 -19.01 -32.68 -42.08
C SER A 174 -19.82 -33.95 -42.32
N ARG A 175 -21.00 -34.07 -41.71
CA ARG A 175 -21.88 -35.23 -41.89
C ARG A 175 -22.39 -35.33 -43.33
N ASP A 176 -22.79 -34.21 -43.92
CA ASP A 176 -23.23 -34.16 -45.32
C ASP A 176 -22.09 -34.54 -46.27
N TYR A 177 -20.86 -34.12 -45.97
CA TYR A 177 -19.68 -34.51 -46.74
C TYR A 177 -19.40 -36.02 -46.66
N ASP A 178 -19.54 -36.62 -45.48
CA ASP A 178 -19.41 -38.07 -45.31
C ASP A 178 -20.51 -38.85 -46.03
N ILE A 179 -21.74 -38.34 -46.02
CA ILE A 179 -22.87 -38.92 -46.77
C ILE A 179 -22.60 -38.83 -48.28
N LEU A 180 -22.18 -37.65 -48.77
CA LEU A 180 -21.87 -37.44 -50.18
C LEU A 180 -20.73 -38.36 -50.63
N LYS A 181 -19.70 -38.54 -49.79
CA LYS A 181 -18.59 -39.46 -50.07
C LYS A 181 -19.07 -40.91 -50.17
N LYS A 182 -19.99 -41.34 -49.29
CA LYS A 182 -20.61 -42.68 -49.37
C LYS A 182 -21.47 -42.83 -50.62
N GLN A 183 -22.29 -41.83 -50.96
CA GLN A 183 -23.11 -41.84 -52.16
C GLN A 183 -22.26 -41.87 -53.43
N ALA A 184 -21.19 -41.09 -53.51
CA ALA A 184 -20.25 -41.09 -54.63
C ALA A 184 -19.56 -42.46 -54.77
N ALA A 185 -19.13 -43.08 -53.67
CA ALA A 185 -18.54 -44.41 -53.69
C ALA A 185 -19.53 -45.49 -54.15
N GLN A 186 -20.79 -45.43 -53.70
CA GLN A 186 -21.84 -46.34 -54.16
C GLN A 186 -22.15 -46.14 -55.64
N ASN A 187 -22.26 -44.89 -56.10
CA ASN A 187 -22.52 -44.58 -57.51
C ASN A 187 -21.37 -45.04 -58.41
N GLN A 188 -20.12 -44.83 -58.00
CA GLN A 188 -18.94 -45.34 -58.70
C GLN A 188 -18.98 -46.86 -58.83
N ALA A 189 -19.30 -47.58 -57.75
CA ALA A 189 -19.41 -49.03 -57.77
C ALA A 189 -20.51 -49.53 -58.73
N GLU A 190 -21.66 -48.84 -58.79
CA GLU A 190 -22.72 -49.15 -59.75
C GLU A 190 -22.32 -48.84 -61.20
N TYR A 191 -21.60 -47.74 -61.47
CA TYR A 191 -21.04 -47.48 -62.79
C TYR A 191 -20.05 -48.55 -63.22
N ASP A 192 -19.14 -48.97 -62.33
CA ASP A 192 -18.16 -50.01 -62.61
C ASP A 192 -18.85 -51.36 -62.89
N ARG A 193 -19.92 -51.67 -62.14
CA ARG A 193 -20.76 -52.85 -62.37
C ARG A 193 -21.49 -52.78 -63.71
N LEU A 194 -22.15 -51.67 -64.02
CA LEU A 194 -22.85 -51.47 -65.31
C LEU A 194 -21.88 -51.54 -66.48
N ALA A 195 -20.68 -50.95 -66.35
CA ALA A 195 -19.63 -51.03 -67.36
C ALA A 195 -19.18 -52.48 -67.58
N THR A 196 -19.02 -53.26 -66.50
CA THR A 196 -18.70 -54.69 -66.57
C THR A 196 -19.82 -55.49 -67.25
N GLU A 197 -21.08 -55.26 -66.87
CA GLU A 197 -22.24 -55.91 -67.49
C GLU A 197 -22.43 -55.50 -68.96
N PHE A 198 -22.17 -54.25 -69.31
CA PHE A 198 -22.19 -53.76 -70.68
C PHE A 198 -21.10 -54.42 -71.51
N ASN A 199 -19.84 -54.37 -71.06
CA ASN A 199 -18.72 -55.02 -71.73
C ASN A 199 -18.94 -56.53 -71.94
N ALA A 200 -19.59 -57.20 -70.98
CA ALA A 200 -19.96 -58.61 -71.09
C ALA A 200 -21.05 -58.87 -72.15
N LYS A 201 -21.99 -57.93 -72.36
CA LYS A 201 -23.10 -58.06 -73.33
C LYS A 201 -22.76 -57.60 -74.74
N THR A 202 -21.93 -56.56 -74.91
CA THR A 202 -21.53 -56.02 -76.23
C THR A 202 -20.27 -56.68 -76.82
N GLY A 203 -19.61 -57.59 -76.10
CA GLY A 203 -18.48 -58.37 -76.62
C GLY A 203 -17.22 -57.54 -76.93
N ALA A 204 -17.17 -56.28 -76.50
CA ALA A 204 -16.01 -55.41 -76.65
C ALA A 204 -15.02 -55.66 -75.50
N VAL A 205 -14.29 -56.77 -75.57
CA VAL A 205 -13.12 -57.00 -74.72
C VAL A 205 -11.98 -56.14 -75.27
N SER A 206 -11.83 -54.91 -74.77
CA SER A 206 -10.60 -54.13 -74.98
C SER A 206 -9.55 -54.60 -73.98
N ASP A 207 -8.56 -55.33 -74.49
CA ASP A 207 -7.40 -55.80 -73.74
C ASP A 207 -6.35 -54.67 -73.67
N LYS A 208 -6.39 -53.87 -72.59
CA LYS A 208 -5.46 -52.74 -72.37
C LYS A 208 -3.99 -53.14 -72.16
N ARG A 209 -3.62 -54.39 -72.45
CA ARG A 209 -2.21 -54.80 -72.56
C ARG A 209 -1.66 -54.69 -73.99
N LYS A 210 -2.48 -54.28 -74.96
CA LYS A 210 -2.10 -54.18 -76.37
C LYS A 210 -2.39 -52.84 -77.07
N ASP A 211 -2.86 -51.81 -76.36
CA ASP A 211 -2.91 -50.42 -76.83
C ASP A 211 -1.99 -49.52 -75.99
#